data_AF-A0A969X1H3-F1
#
_entry.id   AF-A0A969X1H3-F1
#
_cell.length_a   1.000
_cell.length_b   1.000
_cell.length_c   1.000
_cell.angle_alpha   90.00
_cell.angle_beta   90.00
_cell.angle_gamma   90.00
#
_symmetry.space_group_name_H-M   'P 1'
#
loop_
_entity.id
_entity.type
_entity.pdbx_description
1 polymer ?
#
loop_
_entity_poly.entity_id
_entity_poly.type
_entity_poly.pdbx_seq_one_letter_code
_entity_poly.pdbx_strand_id
1 'polypeptide(L)'
;MVNTNRLLKIFFLITALAIIVLSSGKIFNHGIKSDSQISLCNNEDISEKTKIFPELADDYKYFLCDTINDAYVLFNSADEKLATVLFSFPYCDSIIGYGDNIPLAIVFDKSDKIEQIYFFPNHETKSWMKSLKKDGFFDKWNGLTAKKALNLEVDAISGATYTSKAVISTVRHRLSLYTDSGFFKFSINWYNLLGLILSFVVLIFAVFSFLMPEYARKFRIYLLLASVGILGFWQGKFLSLALLHNWLLNGFDIWDQIFLFTVLILAVVLPLVTNKAFYCQYVCPYGAAQELIWKLNPKKKSILGYKITKYLKYLKYLYLLIILSLIVVAVDVKLEDLEPFSAFKFQFASLIVIVLAVLMLILSLFFNKAWCKYFCPTGAILTLFRAKRGKSKKKNISWTLLINLVFILSVLVVFYANYKNKSQNFKVEEEEVKMNTCLDLIHSRKSVRSFTDEVPSKEQLEILVKAGMAAPSARNLQPWAFVIITDREKLDTLASALPYAKMLYDVKAAIVVCGDLTKAYTEVDSAYWVQDCSLASGNILLAAHAIGLGSVWTAAYPYPDRMKPIIEVLKLPEHIIPLNVLPIGYPKGEEKPKDKWKPENVHWEVF
;
A
#
# COMPACT_ATOMS: atom_id res chain seq x y z
N MET A 1 -25.57 41.22 -23.67
CA MET A 1 -24.15 40.82 -23.49
C MET A 1 -24.06 39.72 -22.46
N VAL A 2 -23.92 38.46 -22.90
CA VAL A 2 -23.63 37.34 -21.98
C VAL A 2 -22.31 37.67 -21.27
N ASN A 3 -22.35 37.70 -19.94
CA ASN A 3 -21.19 38.01 -19.11
C ASN A 3 -20.09 36.99 -19.45
N THR A 4 -19.02 37.39 -20.11
CA THR A 4 -17.95 36.51 -20.66
C THR A 4 -17.41 35.53 -19.61
N ASN A 5 -17.45 35.93 -18.33
CA ASN A 5 -17.10 35.08 -17.19
C ASN A 5 -18.05 33.89 -16.94
N ARG A 6 -19.31 33.93 -17.37
CA ARG A 6 -20.27 32.82 -17.22
C ARG A 6 -20.02 31.73 -18.26
N LEU A 7 -19.85 32.12 -19.52
CA LEU A 7 -19.50 31.19 -20.61
C LEU A 7 -18.16 30.51 -20.35
N LEU A 8 -17.15 31.27 -19.91
CA LEU A 8 -15.84 30.71 -19.54
C LEU A 8 -15.98 29.63 -18.45
N LYS A 9 -16.80 29.89 -17.41
CA LYS A 9 -17.02 28.94 -16.31
C LYS A 9 -17.72 27.66 -16.77
N ILE A 10 -18.75 27.78 -17.59
CA ILE A 10 -19.49 26.63 -18.13
C ILE A 10 -18.56 25.79 -19.01
N PHE A 11 -17.78 26.45 -19.88
CA PHE A 11 -16.80 25.77 -20.73
C PHE A 11 -15.74 25.00 -19.92
N PHE A 12 -15.15 25.61 -18.88
CA PHE A 12 -14.18 24.93 -18.02
C PHE A 12 -14.80 23.76 -17.24
N LEU A 13 -16.06 23.89 -16.81
CA LEU A 13 -16.79 22.82 -16.13
C LEU A 13 -17.00 21.61 -17.05
N ILE A 14 -17.41 21.86 -18.30
CA ILE A 14 -17.58 20.81 -19.31
C ILE A 14 -16.24 20.17 -19.67
N THR A 15 -15.19 20.98 -19.86
CA THR A 15 -13.85 20.48 -20.21
C THR A 15 -13.25 19.64 -19.07
N ALA A 16 -13.41 20.06 -17.81
CA ALA A 16 -12.96 19.29 -16.66
C ALA A 16 -13.70 17.94 -16.53
N LEU A 17 -15.03 17.93 -16.76
CA LEU A 17 -15.81 16.69 -16.79
C LEU A 17 -15.39 15.78 -17.96
N ALA A 18 -15.12 16.34 -19.14
CA ALA A 18 -14.64 15.59 -20.29
C ALA A 18 -13.25 14.97 -20.05
N ILE A 19 -12.33 15.71 -19.42
CA ILE A 19 -11.03 15.18 -19.00
C ILE A 19 -11.20 13.98 -18.09
N ILE A 20 -12.06 14.09 -17.06
CA ILE A 20 -12.30 13.01 -16.11
C ILE A 20 -12.83 11.76 -16.81
N VAL A 21 -13.80 11.93 -17.72
CA VAL A 21 -14.38 10.82 -18.49
C VAL A 21 -13.34 10.14 -19.38
N LEU A 22 -12.52 10.93 -20.08
CA LEU A 22 -11.53 10.42 -21.02
C LEU A 22 -10.30 9.83 -20.33
N SER A 23 -9.87 10.40 -19.20
CA SER A 23 -8.68 9.95 -18.45
C SER A 23 -8.96 8.77 -17.53
N SER A 24 -10.17 8.67 -16.96
CA SER A 24 -10.56 7.53 -16.13
C SER A 24 -11.06 6.32 -16.93
N GLY A 25 -11.34 6.51 -18.22
CA GLY A 25 -11.92 5.49 -19.10
C GLY A 25 -13.33 5.04 -18.70
N LYS A 26 -13.98 5.72 -17.74
CA LYS A 26 -15.27 5.33 -17.14
C LYS A 26 -16.26 6.50 -17.11
N ILE A 27 -17.53 6.23 -17.42
CA ILE A 27 -18.68 7.11 -17.14
C ILE A 27 -19.57 6.40 -16.14
N PHE A 28 -19.79 6.96 -14.94
CA PHE A 28 -20.73 6.40 -13.95
C PHE A 28 -20.62 4.86 -13.79
N ASN A 29 -19.39 4.36 -13.65
CA ASN A 29 -19.07 2.93 -13.50
C ASN A 29 -19.24 2.04 -14.75
N HIS A 30 -19.51 2.60 -15.92
CA HIS A 30 -19.40 1.90 -17.21
C HIS A 30 -18.11 2.29 -17.93
N GLY A 31 -17.24 1.31 -18.20
CA GLY A 31 -16.01 1.50 -18.97
C GLY A 31 -16.30 1.71 -20.46
N ILE A 32 -15.54 2.59 -21.12
CA ILE A 32 -15.69 2.92 -22.56
C ILE A 32 -14.81 2.02 -23.46
N LYS A 33 -13.92 1.21 -22.88
CA LYS A 33 -13.13 0.23 -23.61
C LYS A 33 -13.04 -1.08 -22.83
N SER A 34 -13.52 -2.18 -23.44
CA SER A 34 -12.92 -3.49 -23.20
C SER A 34 -11.62 -3.50 -24.00
N ASP A 35 -10.48 -3.72 -23.35
CA ASP A 35 -9.40 -4.52 -23.96
C ASP A 35 -8.32 -4.82 -22.93
N SER A 36 -8.08 -6.14 -22.82
CA SER A 36 -6.83 -6.81 -22.46
C SER A 36 -6.04 -6.23 -21.29
N GLN A 37 -6.44 -6.56 -20.06
CA GLN A 37 -5.46 -6.74 -19.01
C GLN A 37 -4.96 -8.19 -19.07
N ILE A 38 -3.67 -8.29 -19.38
CA ILE A 38 -2.87 -9.51 -19.32
C ILE A 38 -3.04 -10.11 -17.93
N SER A 39 -3.67 -11.28 -17.86
CA SER A 39 -3.72 -12.12 -16.67
C SER A 39 -2.31 -12.58 -16.33
N LEU A 40 -1.73 -12.06 -15.24
CA LEU A 40 -0.40 -12.48 -14.76
C LEU A 40 -0.47 -13.34 -13.48
N CYS A 41 -1.62 -13.92 -13.18
CA CYS A 41 -1.81 -14.79 -12.03
C CYS A 41 -2.46 -16.13 -12.43
N ASN A 42 -1.73 -16.95 -13.18
CA ASN A 42 -1.95 -18.40 -13.14
C ASN A 42 -0.77 -19.04 -12.41
N ASN A 43 -1.07 -19.99 -11.51
CA ASN A 43 -0.13 -20.79 -10.71
C ASN A 43 0.67 -21.82 -11.55
N GLU A 44 0.86 -21.57 -12.84
CA GLU A 44 1.69 -22.39 -13.71
C GLU A 44 3.05 -21.71 -13.91
N ASP A 45 4.10 -22.47 -13.61
CA ASP A 45 5.50 -22.21 -13.92
C ASP A 45 6.18 -20.97 -13.29
N ILE A 46 6.70 -21.16 -12.07
CA ILE A 46 7.88 -20.42 -11.60
C ILE A 46 9.13 -20.74 -12.45
N SER A 47 9.08 -21.78 -13.30
CA SER A 47 10.18 -22.14 -14.22
C SER A 47 10.44 -21.08 -15.30
N GLU A 48 9.44 -20.28 -15.71
CA GLU A 48 9.66 -19.14 -16.63
C GLU A 48 10.23 -17.88 -15.94
N LYS A 49 10.26 -17.84 -14.59
CA LYS A 49 10.67 -16.68 -13.80
C LYS A 49 12.17 -16.58 -13.49
N THR A 50 13.00 -17.41 -14.14
CA THR A 50 14.45 -17.18 -14.26
C THR A 50 14.82 -15.87 -14.97
N LYS A 51 13.85 -15.17 -15.58
CA LYS A 51 14.01 -13.80 -16.11
C LYS A 51 14.04 -12.67 -15.07
N ILE A 52 13.80 -12.96 -13.78
CA ILE A 52 13.77 -11.92 -12.73
C ILE A 52 15.18 -11.55 -12.24
N PHE A 53 16.16 -12.45 -12.39
CA PHE A 53 17.56 -12.22 -11.96
C PHE A 53 18.54 -12.60 -13.08
N PRO A 54 18.75 -11.74 -14.08
CA PRO A 54 19.59 -12.05 -15.25
C PRO A 54 21.04 -12.43 -14.88
N GLU A 55 21.54 -11.94 -13.75
CA GLU A 55 22.91 -12.19 -13.27
C GLU A 55 23.03 -13.46 -12.40
N LEU A 56 21.91 -14.01 -11.91
CA LEU A 56 21.85 -15.24 -11.10
C LEU A 56 21.30 -16.43 -11.89
N ALA A 57 20.87 -16.21 -13.13
CA ALA A 57 20.18 -17.20 -13.97
C ALA A 57 21.11 -18.28 -14.54
N ASP A 58 22.41 -18.00 -14.67
CA ASP A 58 23.33 -18.93 -15.34
C ASP A 58 23.65 -20.20 -14.53
N ASP A 59 23.53 -20.16 -13.20
CA ASP A 59 23.85 -21.27 -12.28
C ASP A 59 22.65 -21.80 -11.47
N TYR A 60 21.46 -21.20 -11.62
CA TYR A 60 20.26 -21.52 -10.84
C TYR A 60 19.57 -22.80 -11.32
N LYS A 61 19.17 -23.68 -10.38
CA LYS A 61 18.45 -24.93 -10.69
C LYS A 61 17.08 -25.04 -10.01
N TYR A 62 16.99 -24.73 -8.73
CA TYR A 62 15.73 -24.81 -7.97
C TYR A 62 15.76 -23.85 -6.77
N PHE A 63 14.60 -23.64 -6.16
CA PHE A 63 14.45 -22.83 -4.95
C PHE A 63 13.71 -23.60 -3.86
N LEU A 64 13.98 -23.26 -2.60
CA LEU A 64 13.20 -23.68 -1.45
C LEU A 64 12.50 -22.46 -0.85
N CYS A 65 11.23 -22.61 -0.50
CA CYS A 65 10.49 -21.59 0.24
C CYS A 65 10.57 -21.89 1.74
N ASP A 66 11.16 -20.97 2.51
CA ASP A 66 11.03 -20.95 3.96
C ASP A 66 9.64 -20.39 4.30
N THR A 67 8.72 -21.28 4.64
CA THR A 67 7.32 -20.94 4.95
C THR A 67 7.17 -20.13 6.25
N ILE A 68 8.19 -20.08 7.11
CA ILE A 68 8.15 -19.31 8.37
C ILE A 68 8.45 -17.84 8.09
N ASN A 69 9.50 -17.57 7.32
CA ASN A 69 9.94 -16.20 7.02
C ASN A 69 9.49 -15.67 5.64
N ASP A 70 8.78 -16.51 4.89
CA ASP A 70 8.39 -16.37 3.48
C ASP A 70 9.57 -15.96 2.57
N ALA A 71 10.69 -16.66 2.74
CA ALA A 71 11.94 -16.38 2.07
C ALA A 71 12.26 -17.45 1.02
N TYR A 72 12.72 -17.03 -0.15
CA TYR A 72 13.03 -17.92 -1.27
C TYR A 72 14.54 -18.13 -1.33
N VAL A 73 15.01 -19.33 -1.03
CA VAL A 73 16.44 -19.68 -1.07
C VAL A 73 16.74 -20.33 -2.41
N LEU A 74 17.64 -19.73 -3.17
CA LEU A 74 18.04 -20.18 -4.50
C LEU A 74 19.25 -21.12 -4.40
N PHE A 75 19.23 -22.24 -5.13
CA PHE A 75 20.30 -23.24 -5.16
C PHE A 75 20.83 -23.49 -6.57
N ASN A 76 22.11 -23.86 -6.67
CA ASN A 76 22.73 -24.29 -7.92
C ASN A 76 22.59 -25.80 -8.16
N SER A 77 23.18 -26.29 -9.26
CA SER A 77 23.16 -27.72 -9.61
C SER A 77 23.92 -28.64 -8.66
N ALA A 78 24.75 -28.09 -7.77
CA ALA A 78 25.53 -28.80 -6.77
C ALA A 78 24.94 -28.67 -5.34
N ASP A 79 23.67 -28.24 -5.22
CA ASP A 79 22.95 -28.00 -3.96
C ASP A 79 23.60 -26.94 -3.06
N GLU A 80 24.40 -26.04 -3.63
CA GLU A 80 24.95 -24.90 -2.89
C GLU A 80 23.99 -23.71 -2.92
N LYS A 81 23.76 -23.09 -1.76
CA LYS A 81 23.00 -21.84 -1.64
C LYS A 81 23.66 -20.74 -2.47
N LEU A 82 22.90 -20.15 -3.40
CA LEU A 82 23.29 -18.99 -4.20
C LEU A 82 22.88 -17.69 -3.51
N ALA A 83 21.60 -17.58 -3.15
CA ALA A 83 21.03 -16.36 -2.59
C ALA A 83 19.77 -16.66 -1.78
N THR A 84 19.37 -15.71 -0.92
CA THR A 84 18.03 -15.68 -0.32
C THR A 84 17.29 -14.46 -0.85
N VAL A 85 16.03 -14.61 -1.24
CA VAL A 85 15.21 -13.54 -1.84
C VAL A 85 13.96 -13.32 -1.00
N LEU A 86 13.67 -12.07 -0.67
CA LEU A 86 12.44 -11.65 -0.02
C LEU A 86 11.62 -10.77 -0.96
N PHE A 87 10.42 -11.21 -1.33
CA PHE A 87 9.49 -10.37 -2.08
C PHE A 87 8.72 -9.44 -1.16
N SER A 88 8.50 -8.20 -1.60
CA SER A 88 7.69 -7.24 -0.85
C SER A 88 6.21 -7.55 -0.89
N PHE A 89 5.73 -8.19 -1.96
CA PHE A 89 4.33 -8.58 -2.11
C PHE A 89 4.10 -9.97 -1.50
N PRO A 90 2.91 -10.24 -0.94
CA PRO A 90 1.80 -9.29 -0.77
C PRO A 90 1.94 -8.37 0.45
N TYR A 91 2.97 -8.57 1.29
CA TYR A 91 3.10 -7.94 2.61
C TYR A 91 3.12 -6.40 2.62
N CYS A 92 3.62 -5.80 1.55
CA CYS A 92 3.87 -4.36 1.46
C CYS A 92 2.94 -3.66 0.46
N ASP A 93 1.89 -4.32 -0.05
CA ASP A 93 1.02 -3.74 -1.08
C ASP A 93 0.21 -2.53 -0.58
N SER A 94 0.07 -2.40 0.75
CA SER A 94 -0.53 -1.22 1.39
C SER A 94 0.38 0.00 1.45
N ILE A 95 1.68 -0.15 1.15
CA ILE A 95 2.67 0.92 1.20
C ILE A 95 2.74 1.60 -0.18
N ILE A 96 2.17 2.80 -0.27
CA ILE A 96 1.97 3.52 -1.54
C ILE A 96 3.01 4.63 -1.69
N GLY A 97 3.64 4.69 -2.87
CA GLY A 97 4.52 5.77 -3.29
C GLY A 97 3.76 6.98 -3.85
N TYR A 98 4.37 7.72 -4.77
CA TYR A 98 3.66 8.80 -5.46
C TYR A 98 2.81 8.28 -6.62
N GLY A 99 3.33 7.29 -7.36
CA GLY A 99 2.68 6.71 -8.53
C GLY A 99 1.69 5.61 -8.16
N ASP A 100 2.15 4.62 -7.39
CA ASP A 100 1.35 3.50 -6.88
C ASP A 100 2.17 2.69 -5.84
N ASN A 101 1.77 1.46 -5.51
CA ASN A 101 2.64 0.52 -4.80
C ASN A 101 3.97 0.30 -5.56
N ILE A 102 5.04 0.03 -4.81
CA ILE A 102 6.38 -0.17 -5.37
C ILE A 102 6.83 -1.60 -5.05
N PRO A 103 6.39 -2.58 -5.85
CA PRO A 103 6.82 -3.96 -5.67
C PRO A 103 8.33 -4.08 -5.86
N LEU A 104 9.00 -4.71 -4.90
CA LEU A 104 10.45 -4.94 -4.91
C LEU A 104 10.82 -6.31 -4.33
N ALA A 105 12.03 -6.76 -4.62
CA ALA A 105 12.67 -7.93 -4.01
C ALA A 105 13.97 -7.50 -3.32
N ILE A 106 14.22 -8.04 -2.13
CA ILE A 106 15.48 -7.88 -1.41
C ILE A 106 16.28 -9.16 -1.58
N VAL A 107 17.45 -9.07 -2.19
CA VAL A 107 18.33 -10.22 -2.47
C VAL A 107 19.49 -10.22 -1.48
N PHE A 108 19.71 -11.36 -0.85
CA PHE A 108 20.82 -11.62 0.06
C PHE A 108 21.82 -12.58 -0.59
N ASP A 109 23.10 -12.28 -0.40
CA ASP A 109 24.21 -13.13 -0.82
C ASP A 109 24.36 -14.40 0.06
N LYS A 110 25.35 -15.23 -0.29
CA LYS A 110 25.71 -16.45 0.48
C LYS A 110 26.07 -16.18 1.94
N SER A 111 26.42 -14.95 2.29
CA SER A 111 26.82 -14.52 3.64
C SER A 111 25.68 -13.82 4.41
N ASP A 112 24.43 -13.92 3.92
CA ASP A 112 23.24 -13.27 4.48
C ASP A 112 23.36 -11.74 4.59
N LYS A 113 24.06 -11.12 3.63
CA LYS A 113 24.11 -9.67 3.45
C LYS A 113 23.31 -9.28 2.21
N ILE A 114 22.62 -8.15 2.28
CA ILE A 114 21.87 -7.62 1.14
C ILE A 114 22.85 -7.34 0.01
N GLU A 115 22.68 -8.03 -1.11
CA GLU A 115 23.45 -7.82 -2.32
C GLU A 115 22.83 -6.68 -3.13
N GLN A 116 21.51 -6.72 -3.30
CA GLN A 116 20.76 -5.75 -4.09
C GLN A 116 19.27 -5.69 -3.72
N ILE A 117 18.65 -4.55 -4.04
CA ILE A 117 17.20 -4.38 -4.03
C ILE A 117 16.71 -4.24 -5.47
N TYR A 118 15.93 -5.21 -5.91
CA TYR A 118 15.38 -5.28 -7.26
C TYR A 118 13.97 -4.69 -7.31
N PHE A 119 13.66 -3.88 -8.31
CA PHE A 119 12.33 -3.28 -8.47
C PHE A 119 11.56 -3.98 -9.59
N PHE A 120 10.32 -4.36 -9.31
CA PHE A 120 9.40 -4.83 -10.33
C PHE A 120 8.79 -3.65 -11.11
N PRO A 121 8.19 -3.89 -12.28
CA PRO A 121 7.44 -2.86 -13.01
C PRO A 121 6.45 -2.16 -12.09
N ASN A 122 6.47 -0.83 -12.09
CA ASN A 122 5.65 -0.01 -11.21
C ASN A 122 5.26 1.31 -11.90
N HIS A 123 4.25 1.98 -11.36
CA HIS A 123 3.71 3.22 -11.90
C HIS A 123 4.41 4.49 -11.36
N GLU A 124 5.58 4.36 -10.74
CA GLU A 124 6.33 5.52 -10.24
C GLU A 124 6.86 6.39 -11.38
N THR A 125 7.08 7.67 -11.04
CA THR A 125 7.67 8.62 -11.98
C THR A 125 9.09 8.16 -12.34
N LYS A 126 9.28 7.73 -13.60
CA LYS A 126 10.56 7.20 -14.12
C LYS A 126 11.76 8.12 -13.85
N SER A 127 11.57 9.44 -13.85
CA SER A 127 12.65 10.39 -13.54
C SER A 127 13.09 10.34 -12.08
N TRP A 128 12.19 10.08 -11.14
CA TRP A 128 12.54 9.91 -9.73
C TRP A 128 13.21 8.59 -9.47
N MET A 129 12.71 7.49 -10.04
CA MET A 129 13.39 6.18 -9.96
C MET A 129 14.82 6.27 -10.53
N LYS A 130 15.00 7.00 -11.63
CA LYS A 130 16.32 7.26 -12.21
C LYS A 130 17.21 8.14 -11.31
N SER A 131 16.64 9.12 -10.62
CA SER A 131 17.37 9.95 -9.63
C SER A 131 17.81 9.12 -8.43
N LEU A 132 16.90 8.35 -7.84
CA LEU A 132 17.20 7.46 -6.71
C LEU A 132 18.32 6.48 -7.06
N LYS A 133 18.28 5.89 -8.27
CA LYS A 133 19.34 5.00 -8.76
C LYS A 133 20.67 5.72 -8.97
N LYS A 134 20.64 6.93 -9.54
CA LYS A 134 21.85 7.75 -9.76
C LYS A 134 22.50 8.20 -8.45
N ASP A 135 21.69 8.49 -7.43
CA ASP A 135 22.13 8.99 -6.13
C ASP A 135 22.57 7.85 -5.18
N GLY A 136 22.64 6.60 -5.67
CA GLY A 136 23.02 5.42 -4.89
C GLY A 136 22.06 5.14 -3.73
N PHE A 137 20.80 5.56 -3.83
CA PHE A 137 19.83 5.46 -2.73
C PHE A 137 19.56 4.00 -2.35
N PHE A 138 19.45 3.13 -3.34
CA PHE A 138 19.20 1.69 -3.14
C PHE A 138 20.44 0.96 -2.63
N ASP A 139 21.63 1.47 -2.93
CA ASP A 139 22.90 0.86 -2.52
C ASP A 139 23.20 1.07 -1.03
N LYS A 140 22.44 1.94 -0.34
CA LYS A 140 22.57 2.18 1.10
C LYS A 140 22.36 0.93 1.95
N TRP A 141 21.61 -0.05 1.44
CA TRP A 141 21.35 -1.30 2.13
C TRP A 141 22.36 -2.40 1.77
N ASN A 142 23.15 -2.23 0.71
CA ASN A 142 24.05 -3.27 0.21
C ASN A 142 25.16 -3.56 1.23
N GLY A 143 25.52 -4.83 1.39
CA GLY A 143 26.50 -5.33 2.35
C GLY A 143 26.01 -5.40 3.80
N LEU A 144 24.78 -4.99 4.10
CA LEU A 144 24.20 -5.05 5.45
C LEU A 144 23.46 -6.36 5.68
N THR A 145 23.56 -6.91 6.90
CA THR A 145 22.70 -8.01 7.34
C THR A 145 21.28 -7.49 7.60
N ALA A 146 20.27 -8.37 7.52
CA ALA A 146 18.86 -7.98 7.70
C ALA A 146 18.62 -7.15 8.98
N LYS A 147 19.22 -7.55 10.11
CA LYS A 147 19.11 -6.83 11.40
C LYS A 147 19.76 -5.44 11.39
N LYS A 148 20.88 -5.28 10.68
CA LYS A 148 21.54 -3.97 10.54
C LYS A 148 20.76 -3.08 9.56
N ALA A 149 20.29 -3.65 8.45
CA ALA A 149 19.50 -2.97 7.44
C ALA A 149 18.14 -2.48 7.98
N LEU A 150 17.49 -3.27 8.84
CA LEU A 150 16.24 -2.89 9.52
C LEU A 150 16.41 -1.63 10.40
N ASN A 151 17.53 -1.55 11.11
CA ASN A 151 17.85 -0.44 12.02
C ASN A 151 18.56 0.74 11.34
N LEU A 152 18.85 0.65 10.03
CA LEU A 152 19.50 1.73 9.31
C LEU A 152 18.54 2.91 9.17
N GLU A 153 18.97 4.09 9.63
CA GLU A 153 18.27 5.34 9.34
C GLU A 153 18.60 5.80 7.92
N VAL A 154 17.66 5.57 7.00
CA VAL A 154 17.75 6.06 5.63
C VAL A 154 16.87 7.30 5.49
N ASP A 155 17.50 8.43 5.17
CA ASP A 155 16.77 9.66 4.90
C ASP A 155 15.98 9.58 3.60
N ALA A 156 14.73 10.06 3.64
CA ALA A 156 13.91 10.25 2.46
C ALA A 156 14.55 11.29 1.53
N ILE A 157 14.54 11.02 0.23
CA ILE A 157 15.11 11.91 -0.76
C ILE A 157 14.12 13.03 -1.07
N SER A 158 14.61 14.27 -1.05
CA SER A 158 13.80 15.49 -0.95
C SER A 158 12.94 15.85 -2.19
N GLY A 159 12.95 15.14 -3.31
CA GLY A 159 12.01 15.38 -4.44
C GLY A 159 11.07 14.23 -4.70
N ALA A 160 11.51 13.05 -4.29
CA ALA A 160 10.80 11.79 -4.38
C ALA A 160 10.40 11.37 -2.96
N THR A 161 9.96 12.30 -2.10
CA THR A 161 9.80 12.02 -0.66
C THR A 161 8.75 10.93 -0.41
N TYR A 162 7.68 10.90 -1.19
CA TYR A 162 6.66 9.86 -1.11
C TYR A 162 7.18 8.52 -1.62
N THR A 163 7.76 8.50 -2.83
CA THR A 163 8.40 7.31 -3.42
C THR A 163 9.53 6.74 -2.54
N SER A 164 10.45 7.56 -2.06
CA SER A 164 11.58 7.14 -1.22
C SER A 164 11.13 6.67 0.16
N LYS A 165 10.13 7.33 0.78
CA LYS A 165 9.52 6.83 2.01
C LYS A 165 8.81 5.50 1.80
N ALA A 166 8.11 5.33 0.67
CA ALA A 166 7.48 4.06 0.35
C ALA A 166 8.54 2.95 0.22
N VAL A 167 9.63 3.18 -0.52
CA VAL A 167 10.74 2.20 -0.61
C VAL A 167 11.34 1.90 0.78
N ILE A 168 11.64 2.92 1.58
CA ILE A 168 12.19 2.73 2.95
C ILE A 168 11.24 1.91 3.81
N SER A 169 9.94 2.25 3.79
CA SER A 169 8.91 1.55 4.56
C SER A 169 8.73 0.12 4.07
N THR A 170 8.74 -0.12 2.76
CA THR A 170 8.63 -1.45 2.16
C THR A 170 9.81 -2.34 2.55
N VAL A 171 11.05 -1.82 2.42
CA VAL A 171 12.26 -2.56 2.83
C VAL A 171 12.23 -2.87 4.32
N ARG A 172 11.93 -1.88 5.17
CA ARG A 172 11.86 -2.09 6.62
C ARG A 172 10.75 -3.07 7.02
N HIS A 173 9.56 -2.92 6.44
CA HIS A 173 8.44 -3.80 6.76
C HIS A 173 8.77 -5.23 6.38
N ARG A 174 9.32 -5.45 5.17
CA ARG A 174 9.67 -6.80 4.73
C ARG A 174 10.79 -7.42 5.57
N LEU A 175 11.81 -6.65 5.91
CA LEU A 175 12.89 -7.11 6.80
C LEU A 175 12.40 -7.40 8.22
N SER A 176 11.42 -6.63 8.74
CA SER A 176 10.90 -6.85 10.09
C SER A 176 10.19 -8.20 10.22
N LEU A 177 9.47 -8.62 9.18
CA LEU A 177 8.87 -9.95 9.09
C LEU A 177 9.93 -11.05 8.99
N TYR A 178 11.05 -10.78 8.32
CA TYR A 178 12.14 -11.75 8.14
C TYR A 178 13.01 -11.94 9.38
N THR A 179 13.18 -10.92 10.22
CA THR A 179 14.06 -11.01 11.41
C THR A 179 13.33 -11.38 12.70
N ASP A 180 12.05 -11.79 12.61
CA ASP A 180 11.15 -12.12 13.72
C ASP A 180 11.15 -11.05 14.85
N SER A 181 11.45 -9.82 14.45
CA SER A 181 11.60 -8.67 15.31
C SER A 181 10.24 -7.98 15.30
N GLY A 182 9.33 -8.43 16.17
CA GLY A 182 7.96 -7.92 16.25
C GLY A 182 7.88 -6.39 16.08
N PHE A 183 6.78 -5.93 15.44
CA PHE A 183 6.46 -4.53 15.12
C PHE A 183 7.18 -3.51 16.00
N PHE A 184 8.22 -2.85 15.47
CA PHE A 184 8.99 -1.87 16.22
C PHE A 184 8.42 -0.45 16.12
N LYS A 185 8.54 0.25 17.25
CA LYS A 185 8.00 1.58 17.59
C LYS A 185 7.93 2.58 16.44
N PHE A 186 6.76 3.18 16.28
CA PHE A 186 6.54 4.42 15.52
C PHE A 186 7.48 5.52 16.07
N SER A 187 8.64 5.70 15.45
CA SER A 187 9.52 6.82 15.80
C SER A 187 8.87 8.09 15.26
N ILE A 188 8.31 8.90 16.15
CA ILE A 188 7.79 10.23 15.80
C ILE A 188 8.97 11.03 15.24
N ASN A 189 8.96 11.30 13.93
CA ASN A 189 9.92 12.21 13.33
C ASN A 189 9.54 13.63 13.76
N TRP A 190 10.16 14.09 14.86
CA TRP A 190 9.90 15.38 15.48
C TRP A 190 10.12 16.56 14.52
N TYR A 191 11.03 16.44 13.54
CA TYR A 191 11.24 17.47 12.52
C TYR A 191 10.03 17.63 11.61
N ASN A 192 9.42 16.51 11.16
CA ASN A 192 8.21 16.53 10.36
C ASN A 192 6.99 17.00 11.16
N LEU A 193 6.89 16.57 12.42
CA LEU A 193 5.82 17.00 13.32
C LEU A 193 5.90 18.50 13.62
N LEU A 194 7.09 19.00 13.94
CA LEU A 194 7.34 20.43 14.16
C LEU A 194 7.01 21.24 12.91
N GLY A 195 7.46 20.78 11.73
CA GLY A 195 7.15 21.43 10.47
C GLY A 195 5.66 21.46 10.14
N LEU A 196 4.91 20.41 10.49
CA LEU A 196 3.45 20.37 10.36
C LEU A 196 2.77 21.39 11.30
N ILE A 197 3.15 21.40 12.58
CA ILE A 197 2.63 22.35 13.58
C ILE A 197 2.88 23.79 13.12
N LEU A 198 4.11 24.10 12.71
CA LEU A 198 4.47 25.43 12.23
C LEU A 198 3.69 25.80 10.96
N SER A 199 3.43 24.83 10.06
CA SER A 199 2.59 25.08 8.88
C SER A 199 1.17 25.51 9.25
N PHE A 200 0.56 24.88 10.25
CA PHE A 200 -0.75 25.30 10.78
C PHE A 200 -0.69 26.66 11.46
N VAL A 201 0.40 26.99 12.17
CA VAL A 201 0.60 28.34 12.73
C VAL A 201 0.66 29.40 11.62
N VAL A 202 1.40 29.14 10.53
CA VAL A 202 1.42 30.03 9.36
C VAL A 202 0.01 30.18 8.76
N LEU A 203 -0.74 29.09 8.66
CA LEU A 203 -2.10 29.10 8.12
C LEU A 203 -3.08 29.89 8.99
N ILE A 204 -3.03 29.73 10.31
CA ILE A 204 -3.84 30.51 11.26
C ILE A 204 -3.50 31.99 11.13
N PHE A 205 -2.20 32.33 11.05
CA PHE A 205 -1.77 33.71 10.87
C PHE A 205 -2.19 34.28 9.50
N ALA A 206 -2.21 33.45 8.45
CA ALA A 206 -2.75 33.82 7.14
C ALA A 206 -4.24 34.13 7.20
N VAL A 207 -5.04 33.31 7.90
CA VAL A 207 -6.48 33.54 8.12
C VAL A 207 -6.71 34.82 8.94
N PHE A 208 -5.95 35.01 10.02
CA PHE A 208 -5.99 36.25 10.82
C PHE A 208 -5.68 37.48 9.96
N SER A 209 -4.62 37.42 9.14
CA SER A 209 -4.22 38.51 8.24
C SER A 209 -5.27 38.81 7.16
N PHE A 210 -6.05 37.80 6.76
CA PHE A 210 -7.14 37.93 5.81
C PHE A 210 -8.40 38.57 6.43
N LEU A 211 -8.77 38.16 7.65
CA LEU A 211 -9.96 38.64 8.35
C LEU A 211 -9.75 40.03 8.97
N MET A 212 -8.57 40.28 9.53
CA MET A 212 -8.21 41.51 10.24
C MET A 212 -7.01 42.22 9.58
N PRO A 213 -7.18 42.74 8.35
CA PRO A 213 -6.06 43.29 7.58
C PRO A 213 -5.43 44.52 8.24
N GLU A 214 -6.19 45.33 8.97
CA GLU A 214 -5.68 46.57 9.56
C GLU A 214 -4.62 46.31 10.64
N TYR A 215 -4.86 45.34 11.51
CA TYR A 215 -3.95 44.92 12.57
C TYR A 215 -2.76 44.12 12.01
N ALA A 216 -3.02 43.23 11.05
CA ALA A 216 -2.00 42.35 10.49
C ALA A 216 -1.02 43.05 9.52
N ARG A 217 -1.30 44.30 9.10
CA ARG A 217 -0.42 45.07 8.20
C ARG A 217 1.01 45.18 8.71
N LYS A 218 1.19 45.41 10.02
CA LYS A 218 2.52 45.54 10.65
C LYS A 218 3.32 44.24 10.59
N PHE A 219 2.64 43.11 10.71
CA PHE A 219 3.26 41.78 10.75
C PHE A 219 3.28 41.07 9.39
N ARG A 220 2.82 41.74 8.33
CA ARG A 220 2.71 41.16 6.98
C ARG A 220 4.03 40.60 6.45
N ILE A 221 5.15 41.25 6.76
CA ILE A 221 6.46 40.80 6.31
C ILE A 221 6.82 39.42 6.89
N TYR A 222 6.50 39.17 8.16
CA TYR A 222 6.74 37.89 8.81
C TYR A 222 5.91 36.77 8.18
N LEU A 223 4.65 37.04 7.83
CA LEU A 223 3.80 36.08 7.12
C LEU A 223 4.40 35.69 5.76
N LEU A 224 4.94 36.67 5.03
CA LEU A 224 5.56 36.43 3.73
C LEU A 224 6.83 35.57 3.88
N LEU A 225 7.71 35.92 4.83
CA LEU A 225 8.93 35.16 5.11
C LEU A 225 8.61 33.73 5.55
N ALA A 226 7.65 33.56 6.46
CA ALA A 226 7.21 32.26 6.94
C ALA A 226 6.60 31.41 5.83
N SER A 227 5.81 32.00 4.93
CA SER A 227 5.24 31.29 3.77
C SER A 227 6.33 30.79 2.82
N VAL A 228 7.38 31.57 2.59
CA VAL A 228 8.51 31.19 1.73
C VAL A 228 9.40 30.14 2.40
N GLY A 229 9.80 30.37 3.66
CA GLY A 229 10.72 29.51 4.39
C GLY A 229 10.09 28.20 4.85
N ILE A 230 8.94 28.26 5.52
CA ILE A 230 8.29 27.09 6.14
C ILE A 230 7.50 26.30 5.09
N LEU A 231 6.51 26.94 4.44
CA LEU A 231 5.64 26.22 3.49
C LEU A 231 6.35 25.91 2.16
N GLY A 232 7.24 26.79 1.72
CA GLY A 232 8.06 26.63 0.52
C GLY A 232 9.25 25.70 0.73
N PHE A 233 10.36 26.24 1.24
CA PHE A 233 11.65 25.52 1.28
C PHE A 233 11.70 24.36 2.27
N TRP A 234 11.10 24.49 3.46
CA TRP A 234 11.15 23.42 4.46
C TRP A 234 10.14 22.30 4.16
N GLN A 235 8.85 22.62 4.05
CA GLN A 235 7.82 21.60 3.88
C GLN A 235 7.59 21.19 2.43
N GLY A 236 7.78 22.09 1.47
CA GLY A 236 7.43 21.85 0.07
C GLY A 236 5.95 21.48 -0.13
N LYS A 237 5.06 21.95 0.75
CA LYS A 237 3.62 21.65 0.73
C LYS A 237 2.85 22.88 0.24
N PHE A 238 2.46 22.86 -1.02
CA PHE A 238 1.67 23.92 -1.65
C PHE A 238 0.64 23.32 -2.64
N LEU A 239 -0.42 24.08 -2.93
CA LEU A 239 -1.38 23.71 -3.96
C LEU A 239 -0.76 23.97 -5.33
N SER A 240 -0.70 22.93 -6.16
CA SER A 240 -0.27 22.98 -7.55
C SER A 240 -1.26 22.26 -8.45
N LEU A 241 -1.17 22.50 -9.76
CA LEU A 241 -2.00 21.84 -10.75
C LEU A 241 -1.72 20.33 -10.78
N ALA A 242 -0.45 19.94 -10.65
CA ALA A 242 -0.04 18.54 -10.55
C ALA A 242 -0.65 17.84 -9.33
N LEU A 243 -0.65 18.50 -8.16
CA LEU A 243 -1.26 17.96 -6.94
C LEU A 243 -2.78 17.77 -7.13
N LEU A 244 -3.47 18.79 -7.63
CA LEU A 244 -4.92 18.73 -7.84
C LEU A 244 -5.30 17.67 -8.88
N HIS A 245 -4.51 17.54 -9.94
CA HIS A 245 -4.67 16.49 -10.95
C HIS A 245 -4.48 15.10 -10.35
N ASN A 246 -3.41 14.89 -9.57
CA ASN A 246 -3.15 13.61 -8.92
C ASN A 246 -4.27 13.23 -7.94
N TRP A 247 -4.69 14.16 -7.08
CA TRP A 247 -5.81 13.95 -6.16
C TRP A 247 -7.11 13.60 -6.88
N LEU A 248 -7.36 14.20 -8.05
CA LEU A 248 -8.55 13.93 -8.85
C LEU A 248 -8.53 12.53 -9.45
N LEU A 249 -7.38 12.06 -9.95
CA LEU A 249 -7.25 10.74 -10.58
C LEU A 249 -7.16 9.61 -9.56
N ASN A 250 -6.29 9.77 -8.56
CA ASN A 250 -5.84 8.67 -7.69
C ASN A 250 -6.43 8.74 -6.27
N GLY A 251 -7.26 9.75 -5.99
CA GLY A 251 -7.69 10.07 -4.64
C GLY A 251 -6.52 10.51 -3.75
N PHE A 252 -6.76 10.64 -2.45
CA PHE A 252 -5.72 10.93 -1.47
C PHE A 252 -6.12 10.44 -0.07
N ASP A 253 -5.14 10.17 0.79
CA ASP A 253 -5.37 9.97 2.22
C ASP A 253 -5.48 11.34 2.91
N ILE A 254 -6.62 11.55 3.58
CA ILE A 254 -6.93 12.79 4.28
C ILE A 254 -5.94 13.05 5.42
N TRP A 255 -5.47 12.00 6.11
CA TRP A 255 -4.61 12.13 7.29
C TRP A 255 -3.20 12.54 6.90
N ASP A 256 -2.63 11.93 5.86
CA ASP A 256 -1.29 12.27 5.37
C ASP A 256 -1.21 13.68 4.78
N GLN A 257 -2.30 14.14 4.19
CA GLN A 257 -2.38 15.44 3.50
C GLN A 257 -3.26 16.46 4.22
N ILE A 258 -3.51 16.27 5.51
CA ILE A 258 -4.45 17.06 6.31
C ILE A 258 -4.22 18.58 6.21
N PHE A 259 -2.96 19.01 6.18
CA PHE A 259 -2.59 20.41 5.99
C PHE A 259 -3.01 20.94 4.62
N LEU A 260 -2.64 20.26 3.53
CA LEU A 260 -2.96 20.70 2.16
C LEU A 260 -4.47 20.65 1.91
N PHE A 261 -5.15 19.66 2.46
CA PHE A 261 -6.60 19.54 2.38
C PHE A 261 -7.29 20.72 3.08
N THR A 262 -6.83 21.08 4.28
CA THR A 262 -7.31 22.27 5.00
C THR A 262 -7.08 23.55 4.18
N VAL A 263 -5.89 23.71 3.59
CA VAL A 263 -5.57 24.84 2.72
C VAL A 263 -6.49 24.90 1.50
N LEU A 264 -6.80 23.76 0.86
CA LEU A 264 -7.71 23.69 -0.28
C LEU A 264 -9.12 24.15 0.11
N ILE A 265 -9.66 23.66 1.23
CA ILE A 265 -10.98 24.07 1.74
C ILE A 265 -11.01 25.59 1.94
N LEU A 266 -10.03 26.16 2.65
CA LEU A 266 -9.98 27.59 2.91
C LEU A 266 -9.79 28.40 1.62
N ALA A 267 -9.00 27.90 0.67
CA ALA A 267 -8.77 28.51 -0.63
C ALA A 267 -10.04 28.59 -1.50
N VAL A 268 -11.02 27.72 -1.26
CA VAL A 268 -12.32 27.72 -1.97
C VAL A 268 -13.39 28.48 -1.16
N VAL A 269 -13.55 28.17 0.12
CA VAL A 269 -14.63 28.70 0.98
C VAL A 269 -14.47 30.21 1.23
N LEU A 270 -13.28 30.67 1.62
CA LEU A 270 -13.09 32.09 1.96
C LEU A 270 -13.33 33.01 0.75
N PRO A 271 -12.82 32.72 -0.47
CA PRO A 271 -13.13 33.52 -1.65
C PRO A 271 -14.58 33.44 -2.11
N LEU A 272 -15.31 32.34 -1.84
CA LEU A 272 -16.74 32.25 -2.13
C LEU A 272 -17.54 33.22 -1.25
N VAL A 273 -17.25 33.26 0.05
CA VAL A 273 -17.97 34.10 1.03
C VAL A 273 -17.60 35.57 0.90
N THR A 274 -16.31 35.87 0.79
CA THR A 274 -15.79 37.25 0.87
C THR A 274 -15.53 37.90 -0.49
N ASN A 275 -15.49 37.10 -1.56
CA ASN A 275 -15.03 37.52 -2.90
C ASN A 275 -13.60 38.11 -2.91
N LYS A 276 -12.76 37.84 -1.91
CA LYS A 276 -11.35 38.21 -1.86
C LYS A 276 -10.46 36.99 -2.12
N ALA A 277 -9.30 37.18 -2.73
CA ALA A 277 -8.36 36.08 -2.96
C ALA A 277 -7.63 35.73 -1.65
N PHE A 278 -7.70 34.46 -1.24
CA PHE A 278 -7.04 33.98 -0.02
C PHE A 278 -5.68 33.36 -0.33
N TYR A 279 -5.66 32.20 -1.01
CA TYR A 279 -4.46 31.39 -1.19
C TYR A 279 -3.24 32.13 -1.79
N CYS A 280 -3.37 32.64 -3.03
CA CYS A 280 -2.26 33.33 -3.72
C CYS A 280 -1.80 34.62 -3.03
N GLN A 281 -2.61 35.17 -2.11
CA GLN A 281 -2.30 36.38 -1.39
C GLN A 281 -1.67 36.09 -0.03
N TYR A 282 -2.17 35.11 0.73
CA TYR A 282 -1.81 34.93 2.14
C TYR A 282 -1.06 33.64 2.46
N VAL A 283 -1.13 32.61 1.61
CA VAL A 283 -0.60 31.26 1.93
C VAL A 283 0.47 30.79 0.92
N CYS A 284 0.29 31.08 -0.37
CA CYS A 284 1.17 30.57 -1.43
C CYS A 284 2.63 31.04 -1.25
N PRO A 285 3.62 30.12 -1.15
CA PRO A 285 5.03 30.46 -1.00
C PRO A 285 5.56 31.29 -2.17
N TYR A 286 5.24 30.90 -3.40
CA TYR A 286 5.70 31.62 -4.59
C TYR A 286 5.08 33.02 -4.69
N GLY A 287 3.79 33.14 -4.40
CA GLY A 287 3.11 34.43 -4.35
C GLY A 287 3.68 35.35 -3.26
N ALA A 288 4.14 34.78 -2.14
CA ALA A 288 4.82 35.51 -1.08
C ALA A 288 6.22 35.97 -1.51
N ALA A 289 7.01 35.11 -2.15
CA ALA A 289 8.32 35.46 -2.71
C ALA A 289 8.21 36.62 -3.71
N GLN A 290 7.25 36.58 -4.63
CA GLN A 290 7.02 37.66 -5.58
C GLN A 290 6.62 38.99 -4.92
N GLU A 291 5.88 38.95 -3.80
CA GLU A 291 5.52 40.15 -3.04
C GLU A 291 6.72 40.74 -2.29
N LEU A 292 7.60 39.90 -1.75
CA LEU A 292 8.85 40.31 -1.12
C LEU A 292 9.76 41.02 -2.13
N ILE A 293 9.95 40.43 -3.30
CA ILE A 293 10.74 41.03 -4.38
C ILE A 293 10.14 42.38 -4.82
N TRP A 294 8.82 42.47 -4.98
CA TRP A 294 8.16 43.73 -5.32
C TRP A 294 8.40 44.84 -4.28
N LYS A 295 8.49 44.51 -2.99
CA LYS A 295 8.76 45.48 -1.91
C LYS A 295 10.16 46.11 -2.01
N LEU A 296 11.09 45.48 -2.72
CA LEU A 296 12.43 46.01 -2.98
C LEU A 296 12.43 47.09 -4.08
N ASN A 297 11.36 47.23 -4.88
CA ASN A 297 11.29 48.25 -5.91
C ASN A 297 10.98 49.64 -5.30
N PRO A 298 11.90 50.62 -5.39
CA PRO A 298 11.74 51.94 -4.78
C PRO A 298 10.66 52.81 -5.45
N LYS A 299 10.35 52.59 -6.74
CA LYS A 299 9.44 53.47 -7.50
C LYS A 299 7.97 53.04 -7.44
N LYS A 300 7.67 51.81 -6.99
CA LYS A 300 6.32 51.20 -6.84
C LYS A 300 5.32 51.48 -7.99
N LYS A 301 5.79 51.78 -9.20
CA LYS A 301 4.97 52.08 -10.38
C LYS A 301 5.13 50.97 -11.40
N SER A 302 4.00 50.42 -11.86
CA SER A 302 3.97 49.48 -12.98
C SER A 302 4.34 50.20 -14.26
N ILE A 303 5.27 49.62 -15.03
CA ILE A 303 5.72 50.16 -16.32
C ILE A 303 4.60 50.09 -17.39
N LEU A 304 3.65 49.15 -17.26
CA LEU A 304 2.57 48.98 -18.22
C LEU A 304 1.33 49.84 -17.94
N GLY A 305 0.73 50.39 -19.01
CA GLY A 305 -0.54 51.12 -18.99
C GLY A 305 -1.76 50.27 -18.58
N TYR A 306 -2.81 50.93 -18.09
CA TYR A 306 -4.02 50.28 -17.56
C TYR A 306 -4.72 49.36 -18.56
N LYS A 307 -4.77 49.73 -19.85
CA LYS A 307 -5.40 48.91 -20.89
C LYS A 307 -4.68 47.57 -21.08
N ILE A 308 -3.36 47.57 -21.19
CA ILE A 308 -2.57 46.34 -21.43
C ILE A 308 -2.64 45.41 -20.21
N THR A 309 -2.53 45.94 -19.00
CA THR A 309 -2.66 45.15 -17.77
C THR A 309 -4.06 44.56 -17.54
N LYS A 310 -5.09 45.09 -18.20
CA LYS A 310 -6.45 44.53 -18.18
C LYS A 310 -6.55 43.26 -19.03
N TYR A 311 -5.92 43.24 -20.21
CA TYR A 311 -5.92 42.08 -21.10
C TYR A 311 -4.98 40.96 -20.63
N LEU A 312 -3.79 41.30 -20.14
CA LEU A 312 -2.81 40.32 -19.64
C LEU A 312 -3.36 39.42 -18.52
N LYS A 313 -4.35 39.88 -17.75
CA LYS A 313 -5.00 39.07 -16.71
C LYS A 313 -5.73 37.84 -17.25
N TYR A 314 -6.06 37.83 -18.55
CA TYR A 314 -6.74 36.70 -19.17
C TYR A 314 -5.78 35.59 -19.63
N LEU A 315 -4.47 35.89 -19.70
CA LEU A 315 -3.48 34.98 -20.24
C LEU A 315 -3.34 33.69 -19.42
N LYS A 316 -3.46 33.75 -18.09
CA LYS A 316 -3.49 32.55 -17.24
C LYS A 316 -4.67 31.61 -17.53
N TYR A 317 -5.80 32.11 -18.02
CA TYR A 317 -6.93 31.26 -18.40
C TYR A 317 -6.68 30.62 -19.77
N LEU A 318 -6.04 31.34 -20.70
CA LEU A 318 -5.59 30.77 -21.96
C LEU A 318 -4.56 29.66 -21.71
N TYR A 319 -3.59 29.92 -20.84
CA TYR A 319 -2.59 28.92 -20.44
C TYR A 319 -3.24 27.70 -19.81
N LEU A 320 -4.17 27.88 -18.85
CA LEU A 320 -4.95 26.78 -18.28
C LEU A 320 -5.72 26.00 -19.35
N LEU A 321 -6.33 26.68 -20.32
CA LEU A 321 -7.10 26.05 -21.39
C LEU A 321 -6.21 25.20 -22.32
N ILE A 322 -5.01 25.67 -22.64
CA ILE A 322 -4.01 24.90 -23.40
C ILE A 322 -3.65 23.63 -22.62
N ILE A 323 -3.34 23.75 -21.33
CA ILE A 323 -2.98 22.58 -20.50
C ILE A 323 -4.13 21.57 -20.45
N LEU A 324 -5.36 22.02 -20.17
CA LEU A 324 -6.53 21.15 -20.16
C LEU A 324 -6.75 20.46 -21.51
N SER A 325 -6.54 21.17 -22.62
CA SER A 325 -6.66 20.59 -23.97
C SER A 325 -5.60 19.51 -24.24
N LEU A 326 -4.36 19.72 -23.78
CA LEU A 326 -3.29 18.71 -23.89
C LEU A 326 -3.61 17.46 -23.08
N ILE A 327 -4.18 17.62 -21.87
CA ILE A 327 -4.65 16.49 -21.05
C ILE A 327 -5.78 15.73 -21.76
N VAL A 328 -6.76 16.43 -22.36
CA VAL A 328 -7.87 15.80 -23.13
C VAL A 328 -7.34 14.93 -24.27
N VAL A 329 -6.31 15.40 -24.98
CA VAL A 329 -5.71 14.69 -26.12
C VAL A 329 -4.74 13.59 -25.66
N ALA A 330 -4.65 13.32 -24.35
CA ALA A 330 -3.74 12.33 -23.75
C ALA A 330 -2.27 12.54 -24.13
N VAL A 331 -1.85 13.79 -24.31
CA VAL A 331 -0.43 14.13 -24.51
C VAL A 331 0.27 13.97 -23.16
N ASP A 332 1.34 13.18 -23.13
CA ASP A 332 2.19 13.01 -21.94
C ASP A 332 2.94 14.31 -21.63
N VAL A 333 2.29 15.18 -20.86
CA VAL A 333 2.85 16.47 -20.42
C VAL A 333 3.10 16.41 -18.92
N LYS A 334 4.35 16.66 -18.53
CA LYS A 334 4.74 16.79 -17.13
C LYS A 334 4.15 18.07 -16.53
N LEU A 335 2.99 17.95 -15.87
CA LEU A 335 2.29 19.08 -15.24
C LEU A 335 3.14 19.82 -14.20
N GLU A 336 4.10 19.14 -13.58
CA GLU A 336 5.04 19.70 -12.61
C GLU A 336 6.01 20.71 -13.24
N ASP A 337 6.33 20.56 -14.53
CA ASP A 337 7.23 21.45 -15.26
C ASP A 337 6.55 22.74 -15.72
N LEU A 338 5.22 22.79 -15.62
CA LEU A 338 4.39 23.90 -16.11
C LEU A 338 4.15 24.99 -15.07
N GLU A 339 4.56 24.78 -13.82
CA GLU A 339 4.46 25.75 -12.73
C GLU A 339 5.79 25.86 -11.95
N PRO A 340 6.18 27.05 -11.49
CA PRO A 340 7.46 27.28 -10.82
C PRO A 340 7.51 26.74 -9.38
N PHE A 341 6.49 26.00 -8.93
CA PHE A 341 6.35 25.63 -7.53
C PHE A 341 7.39 24.60 -7.08
N SER A 342 7.76 23.66 -7.94
CA SER A 342 8.80 22.67 -7.65
C SER A 342 10.19 23.31 -7.49
N ALA A 343 10.40 24.57 -7.92
CA ALA A 343 11.65 25.30 -7.69
C ALA A 343 11.99 25.53 -6.20
N PHE A 344 11.00 25.49 -5.29
CA PHE A 344 11.26 25.47 -3.84
C PHE A 344 11.99 24.21 -3.38
N LYS A 345 11.99 23.16 -4.21
CA LYS A 345 12.78 21.94 -4.07
C LYS A 345 13.88 21.92 -5.13
N PHE A 346 14.79 22.90 -5.08
CA PHE A 346 15.81 23.15 -6.11
C PHE A 346 16.69 21.94 -6.46
N GLN A 347 16.87 20.99 -5.53
CA GLN A 347 17.60 19.74 -5.76
C GLN A 347 16.90 18.80 -6.76
N PHE A 348 15.60 19.00 -7.04
CA PHE A 348 14.77 18.10 -7.84
C PHE A 348 13.97 18.81 -8.92
N ALA A 349 14.00 20.15 -8.95
CA ALA A 349 13.37 20.94 -9.99
C ALA A 349 14.14 20.78 -11.30
N SER A 350 13.41 20.61 -12.41
CA SER A 350 14.03 20.64 -13.73
C SER A 350 14.68 22.01 -13.99
N LEU A 351 15.74 22.04 -14.79
CA LEU A 351 16.42 23.30 -15.14
C LEU A 351 15.43 24.31 -15.75
N ILE A 352 14.47 23.83 -16.53
CA ILE A 352 13.40 24.62 -17.13
C ILE A 352 12.57 25.31 -16.04
N VAL A 353 12.17 24.58 -15.00
CA VAL A 353 11.38 25.12 -13.89
C VAL A 353 12.19 26.14 -13.07
N ILE A 354 13.47 25.89 -12.81
CA ILE A 354 14.33 26.83 -12.08
C ILE A 354 14.45 28.13 -12.87
N VAL A 355 14.74 28.05 -14.17
CA VAL A 355 14.83 29.21 -15.06
C VAL A 355 13.50 29.98 -15.09
N LEU A 356 12.37 29.28 -15.23
CA LEU A 356 11.04 29.87 -15.19
C LEU A 356 10.78 30.60 -13.86
N ALA A 357 11.11 29.96 -12.73
CA ALA A 357 10.91 30.51 -11.39
C ALA A 357 11.74 31.78 -11.17
N VAL A 358 13.01 31.78 -11.57
CA VAL A 358 13.91 32.94 -11.44
C VAL A 358 13.45 34.08 -12.36
N LEU A 359 13.16 33.78 -13.63
CA LEU A 359 12.69 34.76 -14.60
C LEU A 359 11.42 35.47 -14.10
N MET A 360 10.47 34.71 -13.56
CA MET A 360 9.22 35.25 -13.04
C MET A 360 9.38 36.02 -11.72
N LEU A 361 10.40 35.71 -10.91
CA LEU A 361 10.78 36.52 -9.74
C LEU A 361 11.41 37.85 -10.18
N ILE A 362 12.34 37.84 -11.13
CA ILE A 362 12.93 39.07 -11.70
C ILE A 362 11.84 39.97 -12.29
N LEU A 363 10.92 39.38 -13.07
CA LEU A 363 9.78 40.10 -13.62
C LEU A 363 8.89 40.72 -12.53
N SER A 364 8.89 40.15 -11.32
CA SER A 364 8.13 40.67 -10.18
C SER A 364 8.71 41.92 -9.54
N LEU A 365 9.95 42.31 -9.88
CA LEU A 365 10.49 43.64 -9.56
C LEU A 365 9.71 44.73 -10.29
N PHE A 366 9.27 44.46 -11.52
CA PHE A 366 8.57 45.42 -12.38
C PHE A 366 7.05 45.30 -12.30
N PHE A 367 6.53 44.11 -11.96
CA PHE A 367 5.11 43.84 -11.85
C PHE A 367 4.78 43.09 -10.56
N ASN A 368 3.98 43.70 -9.69
CA ASN A 368 3.51 43.02 -8.48
C ASN A 368 2.85 41.66 -8.81
N LYS A 369 3.48 40.56 -8.36
CA LYS A 369 3.07 39.16 -8.56
C LYS A 369 2.85 38.78 -10.02
N ALA A 370 3.88 38.97 -10.87
CA ALA A 370 3.81 38.73 -12.31
C ALA A 370 3.20 37.36 -12.67
N TRP A 371 3.71 36.29 -12.07
CA TRP A 371 3.23 34.92 -12.29
C TRP A 371 1.80 34.71 -11.78
N CYS A 372 1.54 34.94 -10.48
CA CYS A 372 0.22 34.70 -9.90
C CYS A 372 -0.90 35.52 -10.58
N LYS A 373 -0.57 36.70 -11.12
CA LYS A 373 -1.54 37.59 -11.75
C LYS A 373 -1.81 37.25 -13.22
N TYR A 374 -0.78 36.84 -13.97
CA TYR A 374 -0.86 36.74 -15.43
C TYR A 374 -0.67 35.33 -16.00
N PHE A 375 0.03 34.42 -15.31
CA PHE A 375 0.42 33.12 -15.89
C PHE A 375 -0.02 31.90 -15.06
N CYS A 376 -0.22 32.03 -13.74
CA CYS A 376 -0.45 30.88 -12.86
C CYS A 376 -1.77 30.13 -13.15
N PRO A 377 -1.73 28.87 -13.63
CA PRO A 377 -2.93 28.09 -13.93
C PRO A 377 -3.65 27.64 -12.66
N THR A 378 -2.94 27.24 -11.60
CA THR A 378 -3.54 27.00 -10.26
C THR A 378 -4.30 28.23 -9.76
N GLY A 379 -3.70 29.41 -9.88
CA GLY A 379 -4.32 30.68 -9.52
C GLY A 379 -5.51 31.04 -10.41
N ALA A 380 -5.54 30.60 -11.67
CA ALA A 380 -6.70 30.72 -12.55
C ALA A 380 -7.86 29.88 -12.05
N ILE A 381 -7.63 28.59 -11.73
CA ILE A 381 -8.62 27.66 -11.15
C ILE A 381 -9.23 28.26 -9.88
N LEU A 382 -8.40 28.67 -8.92
CA LEU A 382 -8.88 29.27 -7.66
C LEU A 382 -9.66 30.58 -7.88
N THR A 383 -9.34 31.34 -8.93
CA THR A 383 -10.09 32.55 -9.27
C THR A 383 -11.46 32.23 -9.87
N LEU A 384 -11.63 31.09 -10.56
CA LEU A 384 -12.93 30.68 -11.14
C LEU A 384 -13.98 30.43 -10.05
N PHE A 385 -13.57 29.94 -8.87
CA PHE A 385 -14.46 29.74 -7.73
C PHE A 385 -15.02 31.04 -7.13
N ARG A 386 -14.54 32.23 -7.53
CA ARG A 386 -15.05 33.50 -6.98
C ARG A 386 -16.41 33.86 -7.57
N ALA A 387 -17.32 34.36 -6.73
CA ALA A 387 -18.62 34.89 -7.12
C ALA A 387 -18.53 36.41 -7.33
N LYS A 388 -18.83 36.90 -8.53
CA LYS A 388 -18.87 38.34 -8.81
C LYS A 388 -20.17 38.91 -8.22
N ARG A 389 -20.12 39.47 -7.00
CA ARG A 389 -21.26 40.22 -6.44
C ARG A 389 -21.48 41.47 -7.30
N GLY A 390 -22.50 41.44 -8.15
CA GLY A 390 -22.98 42.65 -8.81
C GLY A 390 -23.51 43.63 -7.77
N LYS A 391 -23.40 44.93 -8.01
CA LYS A 391 -24.00 46.00 -7.19
C LYS A 391 -25.55 46.00 -7.28
N SER A 392 -26.21 44.85 -7.15
CA SER A 392 -27.67 44.76 -7.11
C SER A 392 -28.13 44.39 -5.70
N LYS A 393 -28.92 45.28 -5.10
CA LYS A 393 -29.49 45.22 -3.74
C LYS A 393 -30.59 44.16 -3.57
N LYS A 394 -30.68 43.11 -4.41
CA LYS A 394 -31.69 42.05 -4.26
C LYS A 394 -31.10 40.73 -3.75
N LYS A 395 -31.75 40.19 -2.72
CA LYS A 395 -31.49 38.94 -1.97
C LYS A 395 -31.65 37.64 -2.77
N ASN A 396 -31.59 37.67 -4.11
CA ASN A 396 -31.64 36.44 -4.89
C ASN A 396 -30.26 35.80 -4.99
N ILE A 397 -30.20 34.48 -4.80
CA ILE A 397 -29.00 33.69 -5.03
C ILE A 397 -28.52 33.98 -6.46
N SER A 398 -27.34 34.60 -6.58
CA SER A 398 -26.77 34.91 -7.89
C SER A 398 -26.56 33.60 -8.65
N TRP A 399 -27.00 33.50 -9.90
CA TRP A 399 -26.72 32.37 -10.81
C TRP A 399 -25.24 31.94 -10.81
N THR A 400 -24.31 32.86 -10.54
CA THR A 400 -22.89 32.54 -10.41
C THR A 400 -22.55 31.69 -9.18
N LEU A 401 -23.30 31.84 -8.09
CA LEU A 401 -23.15 31.05 -6.86
C LEU A 401 -23.68 29.63 -7.11
N LEU A 402 -24.83 29.48 -7.78
CA LEU A 402 -25.39 28.19 -8.18
C LEU A 402 -24.41 27.41 -9.08
N ILE A 403 -23.87 28.04 -10.12
CA ILE A 403 -22.87 27.41 -11.00
C ILE A 403 -21.62 26.96 -10.22
N ASN A 404 -21.15 27.77 -9.27
CA ASN A 404 -20.00 27.42 -8.44
C ASN A 404 -20.31 26.24 -7.50
N LEU A 405 -21.51 26.20 -6.91
CA LEU A 405 -21.94 25.09 -6.04
C LEU A 405 -22.08 23.79 -6.82
N VAL A 406 -22.67 23.83 -8.02
CA VAL A 406 -22.76 22.67 -8.92
C VAL A 406 -21.37 22.17 -9.31
N PHE A 407 -20.43 23.09 -9.63
CA PHE A 407 -19.05 22.70 -9.93
C PHE A 407 -18.37 22.01 -8.75
N ILE A 408 -18.47 22.57 -7.55
CA ILE A 408 -17.89 21.98 -6.34
C ILE A 408 -18.51 20.62 -6.05
N LEU A 409 -19.85 20.51 -6.15
CA LEU A 409 -20.55 19.25 -5.93
C LEU A 409 -20.10 18.19 -6.95
N SER A 410 -19.94 18.56 -8.23
CA SER A 410 -19.45 17.63 -9.26
C SER A 410 -18.03 17.14 -8.97
N VAL A 411 -17.14 18.03 -8.53
CA VAL A 411 -15.77 17.68 -8.13
C VAL A 411 -15.80 16.77 -6.91
N LEU A 412 -16.58 17.09 -5.88
CA LEU A 412 -16.71 16.25 -4.67
C LEU A 412 -17.30 14.87 -4.95
N VAL A 413 -18.29 14.76 -5.85
CA VAL A 413 -18.85 13.48 -6.27
C VAL A 413 -17.80 12.65 -7.00
N VAL A 414 -16.97 13.26 -7.85
CA VAL A 414 -15.85 12.57 -8.51
C VAL A 414 -14.80 12.13 -7.50
N PHE A 415 -14.42 13.00 -6.56
CA PHE A 415 -13.52 12.65 -5.46
C PHE A 415 -14.04 11.46 -4.65
N TYR A 416 -15.32 11.49 -4.29
CA TYR A 416 -15.96 10.40 -3.56
C TYR A 416 -16.06 9.12 -4.40
N ALA A 417 -16.40 9.23 -5.68
CA ALA A 417 -16.46 8.11 -6.60
C ALA A 417 -15.09 7.46 -6.77
N ASN A 418 -14.01 8.23 -6.94
CA ASN A 418 -12.65 7.72 -7.06
C ASN A 418 -12.09 7.21 -5.72
N TYR A 419 -12.43 7.84 -4.59
CA TYR A 419 -12.12 7.31 -3.25
C TYR A 419 -12.81 5.96 -3.02
N LYS A 420 -14.09 5.85 -3.39
CA LYS A 420 -14.86 4.61 -3.33
C LYS A 420 -14.35 3.58 -4.34
N ASN A 421 -13.99 3.98 -5.55
CA ASN A 421 -13.40 3.09 -6.56
C ASN A 421 -12.01 2.63 -6.14
N LYS A 422 -11.23 3.44 -5.42
CA LYS A 422 -9.98 2.98 -4.80
C LYS A 422 -10.26 1.98 -3.68
N SER A 423 -11.27 2.24 -2.86
CA SER A 423 -11.78 1.30 -1.86
C SER A 423 -12.45 0.05 -2.45
N GLN A 424 -12.89 0.08 -3.72
CA GLN A 424 -13.50 -1.04 -4.45
C GLN A 424 -12.53 -1.76 -5.41
N ASN A 425 -11.51 -1.09 -5.93
CA ASN A 425 -10.35 -1.70 -6.60
C ASN A 425 -9.44 -2.39 -5.57
N PHE A 426 -9.50 -1.97 -4.31
CA PHE A 426 -9.07 -2.78 -3.17
C PHE A 426 -10.00 -4.00 -2.92
N LYS A 427 -11.01 -4.22 -3.78
CA LYS A 427 -12.10 -5.18 -3.57
C LYS A 427 -12.61 -5.90 -4.83
N VAL A 428 -11.87 -5.90 -5.94
CA VAL A 428 -12.17 -6.67 -7.18
C VAL A 428 -10.82 -7.00 -7.82
N GLU A 429 -10.37 -8.24 -8.10
CA GLU A 429 -10.93 -9.59 -8.15
C GLU A 429 -10.08 -10.51 -7.26
N GLU A 430 -10.68 -11.09 -6.23
CA GLU A 430 -10.13 -12.24 -5.50
C GLU A 430 -10.25 -13.49 -6.39
N GLU A 431 -9.27 -13.71 -7.26
CA GLU A 431 -8.73 -15.07 -7.35
C GLU A 431 -7.72 -15.20 -6.22
N GLU A 432 -8.27 -15.62 -5.08
CA GLU A 432 -7.61 -15.84 -3.81
C GLU A 432 -6.37 -16.73 -3.96
N VAL A 433 -5.18 -16.13 -4.07
CA VAL A 433 -4.07 -16.64 -3.26
C VAL A 433 -4.35 -16.16 -1.85
N LYS A 434 -5.22 -16.91 -1.17
CA LYS A 434 -5.63 -16.65 0.21
C LYS A 434 -4.42 -16.86 1.12
N MET A 435 -3.64 -15.80 1.32
CA MET A 435 -2.68 -15.72 2.42
C MET A 435 -3.51 -15.69 3.71
N ASN A 436 -3.88 -16.87 4.19
CA ASN A 436 -4.67 -17.00 5.39
C ASN A 436 -3.82 -16.52 6.57
N THR A 437 -4.31 -15.53 7.33
CA THR A 437 -3.74 -15.29 8.67
C THR A 437 -3.82 -16.58 9.49
N CYS A 438 -3.03 -16.71 10.56
CA CYS A 438 -3.13 -17.89 11.44
C CYS A 438 -4.57 -18.15 11.90
N LEU A 439 -5.34 -17.09 12.17
CA LEU A 439 -6.76 -17.18 12.50
C LEU A 439 -7.60 -17.66 11.32
N ASP A 440 -7.35 -17.17 10.11
CA ASP A 440 -8.05 -17.64 8.90
C ASP A 440 -7.75 -19.11 8.63
N LEU A 441 -6.51 -19.58 8.84
CA LEU A 441 -6.16 -21.00 8.74
C LEU A 441 -6.98 -21.83 9.74
N ILE A 442 -7.03 -21.40 11.00
CA ILE A 442 -7.79 -22.07 12.05
C ILE A 442 -9.29 -22.11 11.71
N HIS A 443 -9.87 -20.99 11.28
CA HIS A 443 -11.29 -20.87 10.99
C HIS A 443 -11.70 -21.55 9.68
N SER A 444 -10.82 -21.59 8.67
CA SER A 444 -11.10 -22.19 7.36
C SER A 444 -10.74 -23.68 7.26
N ARG A 445 -9.98 -24.22 8.23
CA ARG A 445 -9.65 -25.65 8.28
C ARG A 445 -10.92 -26.50 8.38
N LYS A 446 -11.07 -27.42 7.44
CA LYS A 446 -12.17 -28.39 7.36
C LYS A 446 -11.64 -29.82 7.35
N SER A 447 -12.52 -30.78 7.67
CA SER A 447 -12.18 -32.20 7.56
C SER A 447 -12.43 -32.66 6.14
N VAL A 448 -11.35 -32.92 5.40
CA VAL A 448 -11.39 -33.40 4.01
C VAL A 448 -11.48 -34.92 4.00
N ARG A 449 -12.40 -35.47 3.22
CA ARG A 449 -12.62 -36.93 3.09
C ARG A 449 -12.56 -37.40 1.64
N SER A 450 -12.46 -36.49 0.68
CA SER A 450 -12.36 -36.78 -0.74
C SER A 450 -11.09 -36.13 -1.32
N PHE A 451 -10.23 -36.95 -1.91
CA PHE A 451 -8.87 -36.58 -2.30
C PHE A 451 -8.62 -36.82 -3.79
N THR A 452 -7.75 -36.02 -4.40
CA THR A 452 -7.24 -36.27 -5.76
C THR A 452 -6.22 -37.41 -5.76
N ASP A 453 -5.78 -37.82 -6.95
CA ASP A 453 -4.77 -38.88 -7.09
C ASP A 453 -3.32 -38.40 -6.87
N GLU A 454 -3.12 -37.11 -6.62
CA GLU A 454 -1.80 -36.52 -6.39
C GLU A 454 -1.16 -37.05 -5.10
N VAL A 455 0.14 -37.31 -5.18
CA VAL A 455 0.93 -37.91 -4.09
C VAL A 455 1.57 -36.80 -3.25
N PRO A 456 1.30 -36.71 -1.93
CA PRO A 456 2.05 -35.82 -1.06
C PRO A 456 3.53 -36.19 -1.04
N SER A 457 4.42 -35.20 -1.16
CA SER A 457 5.86 -35.44 -1.13
C SER A 457 6.33 -35.87 0.26
N LYS A 458 7.49 -36.53 0.33
CA LYS A 458 8.09 -36.91 1.62
C LYS A 458 8.36 -35.69 2.49
N GLU A 459 8.84 -34.60 1.89
CA GLU A 459 9.13 -33.32 2.55
C GLU A 459 7.84 -32.71 3.13
N GLN A 460 6.74 -32.76 2.38
CA GLN A 460 5.43 -32.31 2.88
C GLN A 460 5.01 -33.13 4.11
N LEU A 461 5.13 -34.47 4.06
CA LEU A 461 4.81 -35.34 5.21
C LEU A 461 5.71 -35.07 6.42
N GLU A 462 7.00 -34.79 6.20
CA GLU A 462 7.92 -34.40 7.27
C GLU A 462 7.57 -33.03 7.86
N ILE A 463 7.15 -32.05 7.04
CA ILE A 463 6.64 -30.75 7.52
C ILE A 463 5.45 -30.94 8.46
N LEU A 464 4.51 -31.83 8.10
CA LEU A 464 3.35 -32.12 8.95
C LEU A 464 3.78 -32.69 10.31
N VAL A 465 4.66 -33.69 10.32
CA VAL A 465 5.13 -34.29 11.57
C VAL A 465 5.95 -33.29 12.41
N LYS A 466 6.78 -32.45 11.78
CA LYS A 466 7.49 -31.34 12.47
C LYS A 466 6.52 -30.37 13.13
N ALA A 467 5.42 -30.01 12.47
CA ALA A 467 4.37 -29.20 13.06
C ALA A 467 3.70 -29.89 14.27
N GLY A 468 3.47 -31.21 14.17
CA GLY A 468 3.00 -32.03 15.28
C GLY A 468 3.92 -31.99 16.49
N MET A 469 5.24 -32.09 16.28
CA MET A 469 6.26 -32.03 17.34
C MET A 469 6.39 -30.64 17.98
N ALA A 470 5.85 -29.58 17.37
CA ALA A 470 5.81 -28.23 17.94
C ALA A 470 4.66 -28.02 18.93
N ALA A 471 3.84 -29.05 19.22
CA ALA A 471 2.79 -28.97 20.23
C ALA A 471 3.39 -28.75 21.64
N PRO A 472 2.66 -28.07 22.54
CA PRO A 472 3.03 -28.10 23.96
C PRO A 472 2.90 -29.53 24.49
N SER A 473 3.72 -29.85 25.50
CA SER A 473 3.68 -31.16 26.16
C SER A 473 3.70 -31.00 27.68
N ALA A 474 2.84 -31.77 28.35
CA ALA A 474 2.84 -31.85 29.81
C ALA A 474 4.24 -32.22 30.31
N ARG A 475 4.82 -31.37 31.17
CA ARG A 475 6.20 -31.49 31.68
C ARG A 475 7.28 -31.65 30.59
N ASN A 476 6.96 -31.28 29.35
CA ASN A 476 7.82 -31.42 28.19
C ASN A 476 8.28 -32.87 27.92
N LEU A 477 7.45 -33.87 28.22
CA LEU A 477 7.77 -35.29 28.05
C LEU A 477 7.80 -35.75 26.59
N GLN A 478 7.08 -35.02 25.72
CA GLN A 478 6.99 -35.28 24.28
C GLN A 478 6.60 -36.74 24.00
N PRO A 479 5.44 -37.19 24.53
CA PRO A 479 5.03 -38.59 24.46
C PRO A 479 4.64 -39.03 23.04
N TRP A 480 4.50 -38.11 22.09
CA TRP A 480 4.11 -38.44 20.73
C TRP A 480 5.13 -39.33 20.01
N ALA A 481 4.61 -40.27 19.24
CA ALA A 481 5.29 -41.05 18.23
C ALA A 481 4.44 -41.04 16.95
N PHE A 482 5.07 -40.98 15.79
CA PHE A 482 4.37 -40.86 14.50
C PHE A 482 4.77 -42.01 13.57
N VAL A 483 3.79 -42.66 12.96
CA VAL A 483 4.02 -43.65 11.90
C VAL A 483 3.46 -43.10 10.60
N ILE A 484 4.35 -42.77 9.65
CA ILE A 484 3.97 -42.35 8.30
C ILE A 484 3.78 -43.61 7.46
N ILE A 485 2.60 -43.76 6.86
CA ILE A 485 2.22 -44.89 6.02
C ILE A 485 2.09 -44.40 4.58
N THR A 486 2.92 -44.91 3.69
CA THR A 486 2.81 -44.74 2.22
C THR A 486 2.61 -46.08 1.50
N ASP A 487 2.59 -47.18 2.27
CA ASP A 487 2.36 -48.53 1.79
C ASP A 487 0.87 -48.75 1.49
N ARG A 488 0.55 -49.03 0.23
CA ARG A 488 -0.82 -49.21 -0.27
C ARG A 488 -1.55 -50.35 0.42
N GLU A 489 -0.89 -51.49 0.63
CA GLU A 489 -1.49 -52.67 1.26
C GLU A 489 -1.88 -52.38 2.71
N LYS A 490 -1.01 -51.67 3.45
CA LYS A 490 -1.32 -51.22 4.82
C LYS A 490 -2.49 -50.24 4.85
N LEU A 491 -2.52 -49.27 3.93
CA LEU A 491 -3.63 -48.31 3.83
C LEU A 491 -4.96 -49.01 3.54
N ASP A 492 -4.99 -49.96 2.60
CA ASP A 492 -6.20 -50.73 2.25
C ASP A 492 -6.67 -51.65 3.38
N THR A 493 -5.73 -52.27 4.09
CA THR A 493 -6.03 -53.11 5.24
C THR A 493 -6.66 -52.28 6.36
N LEU A 494 -6.09 -51.10 6.66
CA LEU A 494 -6.64 -50.19 7.64
C LEU A 494 -7.99 -49.61 7.20
N ALA A 495 -8.15 -49.27 5.92
CA ALA A 495 -9.42 -48.82 5.34
C ALA A 495 -10.51 -49.89 5.52
N SER A 496 -10.18 -51.16 5.29
CA SER A 496 -11.08 -52.30 5.46
C SER A 496 -11.53 -52.45 6.92
N ALA A 497 -10.56 -52.45 7.83
CA ALA A 497 -10.78 -52.74 9.25
C ALA A 497 -11.46 -51.59 10.01
N LEU A 498 -11.16 -50.33 9.68
CA LEU A 498 -11.67 -49.17 10.41
C LEU A 498 -13.05 -48.73 9.86
N PRO A 499 -14.05 -48.48 10.74
CA PRO A 499 -15.42 -48.20 10.31
C PRO A 499 -15.57 -46.87 9.56
N TYR A 500 -14.84 -45.83 9.99
CA TYR A 500 -15.00 -44.45 9.49
C TYR A 500 -13.75 -43.90 8.79
N ALA A 501 -12.81 -44.77 8.42
CA ALA A 501 -11.57 -44.39 7.75
C ALA A 501 -11.52 -44.86 6.29
N LYS A 502 -12.67 -45.00 5.62
CA LYS A 502 -12.75 -45.55 4.25
C LYS A 502 -12.02 -44.71 3.20
N MET A 503 -11.84 -43.41 3.44
CA MET A 503 -11.01 -42.56 2.59
C MET A 503 -9.54 -42.99 2.53
N LEU A 504 -9.10 -43.89 3.43
CA LEU A 504 -7.79 -44.53 3.34
C LEU A 504 -7.59 -45.28 2.02
N TYR A 505 -8.66 -45.80 1.39
CA TYR A 505 -8.57 -46.41 0.05
C TYR A 505 -8.06 -45.43 -1.02
N ASP A 506 -8.39 -44.14 -0.88
CA ASP A 506 -8.13 -43.13 -1.91
C ASP A 506 -6.79 -42.39 -1.70
N VAL A 507 -6.42 -42.11 -0.45
CA VAL A 507 -5.20 -41.34 -0.14
C VAL A 507 -3.93 -42.15 -0.42
N LYS A 508 -2.83 -41.45 -0.74
CA LYS A 508 -1.51 -42.05 -0.98
C LYS A 508 -0.61 -42.05 0.26
N ALA A 509 -1.02 -41.33 1.31
CA ALA A 509 -0.31 -41.30 2.58
C ALA A 509 -1.26 -41.15 3.77
N ALA A 510 -0.85 -41.65 4.93
CA ALA A 510 -1.50 -41.38 6.21
C ALA A 510 -0.46 -41.23 7.34
N ILE A 511 -0.79 -40.48 8.37
CA ILE A 511 0.03 -40.34 9.59
C ILE A 511 -0.77 -40.93 10.75
N VAL A 512 -0.21 -41.92 11.43
CA VAL A 512 -0.76 -42.43 12.70
C VAL A 512 -0.05 -41.74 13.84
N VAL A 513 -0.80 -41.00 14.66
CA VAL A 513 -0.29 -40.36 15.87
C VAL A 513 -0.50 -41.32 17.04
N CYS A 514 0.57 -41.64 17.74
CA CYS A 514 0.59 -42.55 18.89
C CYS A 514 1.17 -41.85 20.13
N GLY A 515 0.79 -42.32 21.32
CA GLY A 515 1.48 -42.00 22.57
C GLY A 515 2.41 -43.12 22.99
N ASP A 516 3.62 -42.75 23.37
CA ASP A 516 4.63 -43.62 23.98
C ASP A 516 4.53 -43.51 25.51
N LEU A 517 3.96 -44.55 26.11
CA LEU A 517 3.75 -44.62 27.55
C LEU A 517 5.04 -44.83 28.35
N THR A 518 6.17 -45.17 27.73
CA THR A 518 7.46 -45.29 28.44
C THR A 518 8.02 -43.93 28.84
N LYS A 519 7.58 -42.86 28.19
CA LYS A 519 8.00 -41.48 28.48
C LYS A 519 7.25 -40.87 29.67
N ALA A 520 6.23 -41.53 30.19
CA ALA A 520 5.53 -41.11 31.39
C ALA A 520 6.31 -41.57 32.65
N TYR A 521 6.68 -40.62 33.52
CA TYR A 521 7.44 -40.92 34.75
C TYR A 521 6.54 -41.37 35.92
N THR A 522 5.24 -41.07 35.88
CA THR A 522 4.26 -41.41 36.91
C THR A 522 2.93 -41.81 36.28
N GLU A 523 2.05 -42.48 37.04
CA GLU A 523 0.67 -42.78 36.61
C GLU A 523 -0.17 -41.53 36.31
N VAL A 524 0.20 -40.37 36.87
CA VAL A 524 -0.44 -39.09 36.55
C VAL A 524 0.07 -38.56 35.20
N ASP A 525 1.35 -38.76 34.90
CA ASP A 525 1.93 -38.36 33.61
C ASP A 525 1.37 -39.21 32.44
N SER A 526 1.05 -40.48 32.69
CA SER A 526 0.43 -41.37 31.70
C SER A 526 -1.02 -41.00 31.39
N ALA A 527 -1.60 -40.02 32.08
CA ALA A 527 -2.91 -39.48 31.75
C ALA A 527 -2.88 -38.38 30.67
N TYR A 528 -1.72 -37.75 30.41
CA TYR A 528 -1.62 -36.57 29.55
C TYR A 528 -1.28 -36.85 28.08
N TRP A 529 -0.82 -38.06 27.74
CA TRP A 529 -0.40 -38.37 26.36
C TRP A 529 -1.54 -38.15 25.35
N VAL A 530 -2.80 -38.33 25.76
CA VAL A 530 -3.97 -38.09 24.92
C VAL A 530 -4.07 -36.61 24.56
N GLN A 531 -3.91 -35.70 25.52
CA GLN A 531 -3.96 -34.25 25.34
C GLN A 531 -2.79 -33.78 24.48
N ASP A 532 -1.57 -34.22 24.83
CA ASP A 532 -0.34 -33.88 24.10
C ASP A 532 -0.43 -34.33 22.63
N CYS A 533 -0.81 -35.59 22.39
CA CYS A 533 -0.96 -36.13 21.04
C CYS A 533 -2.16 -35.53 20.31
N SER A 534 -3.20 -35.07 21.01
CA SER A 534 -4.34 -34.37 20.40
C SER A 534 -3.93 -32.98 19.89
N LEU A 535 -3.09 -32.26 20.64
CA LEU A 535 -2.53 -30.99 20.22
C LEU A 535 -1.56 -31.18 19.04
N ALA A 536 -0.70 -32.20 19.09
CA ALA A 536 0.16 -32.58 17.96
C ALA A 536 -0.64 -32.90 16.70
N SER A 537 -1.73 -33.65 16.84
CA SER A 537 -2.65 -33.93 15.73
C SER A 537 -3.35 -32.67 15.22
N GLY A 538 -3.74 -31.76 16.12
CA GLY A 538 -4.29 -30.44 15.77
C GLY A 538 -3.33 -29.62 14.92
N ASN A 539 -2.05 -29.57 15.29
CA ASN A 539 -1.01 -28.90 14.52
C ASN A 539 -0.81 -29.53 13.15
N ILE A 540 -0.78 -30.88 13.05
CA ILE A 540 -0.70 -31.58 11.76
C ILE A 540 -1.87 -31.20 10.84
N LEU A 541 -3.10 -31.17 11.38
CA LEU A 541 -4.29 -30.82 10.61
C LEU A 541 -4.28 -29.37 10.11
N LEU A 542 -3.76 -28.44 10.92
CA LEU A 542 -3.59 -27.04 10.52
C LEU A 542 -2.48 -26.88 9.50
N ALA A 543 -1.34 -27.54 9.70
CA ALA A 543 -0.21 -27.52 8.77
C ALA A 543 -0.59 -28.09 7.40
N ALA A 544 -1.34 -29.19 7.38
CA ALA A 544 -1.87 -29.77 6.14
C ALA A 544 -2.69 -28.73 5.37
N HIS A 545 -3.66 -28.10 6.04
CA HIS A 545 -4.50 -27.06 5.43
C HIS A 545 -3.69 -25.84 4.97
N ALA A 546 -2.65 -25.45 5.71
CA ALA A 546 -1.79 -24.31 5.38
C ALA A 546 -0.97 -24.53 4.10
N ILE A 547 -0.52 -25.76 3.83
CA ILE A 547 0.26 -26.10 2.63
C ILE A 547 -0.62 -26.65 1.49
N GLY A 548 -1.94 -26.43 1.55
CA GLY A 548 -2.88 -26.84 0.50
C GLY A 548 -3.32 -28.31 0.52
N LEU A 549 -2.88 -29.08 1.52
CA LEU A 549 -3.32 -30.46 1.72
C LEU A 549 -4.63 -30.52 2.53
N GLY A 550 -5.36 -31.62 2.33
CA GLY A 550 -6.51 -32.01 3.13
C GLY A 550 -6.14 -33.10 4.12
N SER A 551 -6.83 -33.11 5.26
CA SER A 551 -6.79 -34.23 6.20
C SER A 551 -8.05 -34.28 7.06
N VAL A 552 -8.24 -35.40 7.76
CA VAL A 552 -9.32 -35.64 8.70
C VAL A 552 -8.83 -36.49 9.87
N TRP A 553 -9.27 -36.16 11.08
CA TRP A 553 -9.09 -37.03 12.23
C TRP A 553 -9.99 -38.25 12.11
N THR A 554 -9.41 -39.45 12.02
CA THR A 554 -10.14 -40.72 12.16
C THR A 554 -9.74 -41.39 13.48
N ALA A 555 -10.74 -41.65 14.33
CA ALA A 555 -10.48 -42.04 15.72
C ALA A 555 -10.06 -43.51 15.82
N ALA A 556 -8.93 -43.76 16.49
CA ALA A 556 -8.50 -45.08 16.95
C ALA A 556 -8.84 -45.24 18.45
N TYR A 557 -8.09 -44.56 19.33
CA TYR A 557 -8.42 -44.44 20.74
C TYR A 557 -9.74 -43.66 20.94
N PRO A 558 -10.56 -43.97 21.95
CA PRO A 558 -10.38 -45.01 23.00
C PRO A 558 -10.95 -46.38 22.64
N TYR A 559 -11.16 -46.70 21.36
CA TYR A 559 -11.92 -47.89 20.94
C TYR A 559 -11.00 -49.10 20.71
N PRO A 560 -11.04 -50.15 21.55
CA PRO A 560 -10.13 -51.30 21.42
C PRO A 560 -10.26 -52.02 20.07
N ASP A 561 -11.47 -52.11 19.54
CA ASP A 561 -11.80 -52.68 18.23
C ASP A 561 -11.18 -51.90 17.06
N ARG A 562 -10.92 -50.59 17.23
CA ARG A 562 -10.26 -49.74 16.22
C ARG A 562 -8.74 -49.69 16.40
N MET A 563 -8.27 -49.75 17.64
CA MET A 563 -6.84 -49.73 17.94
C MET A 563 -6.17 -51.05 17.53
N LYS A 564 -6.82 -52.19 17.77
CA LYS A 564 -6.25 -53.52 17.48
C LYS A 564 -5.77 -53.69 16.03
N PRO A 565 -6.56 -53.38 14.99
CA PRO A 565 -6.08 -53.45 13.61
C PRO A 565 -4.86 -52.57 13.33
N ILE A 566 -4.79 -51.37 13.93
CA ILE A 566 -3.66 -50.46 13.75
C ILE A 566 -2.40 -51.04 14.39
N ILE A 567 -2.53 -51.59 15.61
CA ILE A 567 -1.43 -52.25 16.32
C ILE A 567 -0.91 -53.45 15.52
N GLU A 568 -1.79 -54.29 14.98
CA GLU A 568 -1.42 -55.47 14.21
C GLU A 568 -0.74 -55.10 12.87
N VAL A 569 -1.32 -54.18 12.10
CA VAL A 569 -0.80 -53.77 10.79
C VAL A 569 0.53 -53.05 10.91
N LEU A 570 0.70 -52.19 11.92
CA LEU A 570 1.92 -51.40 12.13
C LEU A 570 2.91 -52.06 13.08
N LYS A 571 2.56 -53.21 13.66
CA LYS A 571 3.37 -53.95 14.64
C LYS A 571 3.80 -53.04 15.81
N LEU A 572 2.85 -52.28 16.35
CA LEU A 572 3.13 -51.34 17.43
C LEU A 572 3.49 -52.12 18.72
N PRO A 573 4.56 -51.72 19.44
CA PRO A 573 4.84 -52.25 20.78
C PRO A 573 3.70 -51.96 21.76
N GLU A 574 3.58 -52.74 22.83
CA GLU A 574 2.49 -52.63 23.82
C GLU A 574 2.42 -51.24 24.48
N HIS A 575 3.54 -50.55 24.63
CA HIS A 575 3.62 -49.20 25.19
C HIS A 575 3.32 -48.07 24.21
N ILE A 576 3.14 -48.37 22.90
CA ILE A 576 2.81 -47.40 21.86
C ILE A 576 1.32 -47.50 21.53
N ILE A 577 0.56 -46.51 21.98
CA ILE A 577 -0.91 -46.51 21.88
C ILE A 577 -1.35 -45.59 20.74
N PRO A 578 -2.05 -46.09 19.69
CA PRO A 578 -2.50 -45.25 18.59
C PRO A 578 -3.70 -44.38 18.98
N LEU A 579 -3.55 -43.06 18.86
CA LEU A 579 -4.60 -42.07 19.12
C LEU A 579 -5.57 -41.97 17.93
N ASN A 580 -5.01 -41.75 16.75
CA ASN A 580 -5.78 -41.52 15.53
C ASN A 580 -4.98 -41.90 14.28
N VAL A 581 -5.70 -41.99 13.16
CA VAL A 581 -5.13 -42.08 11.81
C VAL A 581 -5.54 -40.84 11.05
N LEU A 582 -4.58 -40.15 10.45
CA LEU A 582 -4.76 -38.91 9.68
C LEU A 582 -4.46 -39.20 8.19
N PRO A 583 -5.47 -39.47 7.35
CA PRO A 583 -5.30 -39.55 5.90
C PRO A 583 -4.80 -38.20 5.37
N ILE A 584 -3.82 -38.21 4.46
CA ILE A 584 -3.21 -37.01 3.88
C ILE A 584 -3.30 -37.08 2.35
N GLY A 585 -3.77 -35.99 1.72
CA GLY A 585 -3.85 -35.89 0.26
C GLY A 585 -4.32 -34.51 -0.18
N TYR A 586 -4.33 -34.26 -1.48
CA TYR A 586 -4.87 -33.00 -2.02
C TYR A 586 -6.41 -33.06 -2.05
N PRO A 587 -7.12 -32.03 -1.57
CA PRO A 587 -8.58 -32.03 -1.51
C PRO A 587 -9.21 -31.90 -2.89
N LYS A 588 -10.35 -32.58 -3.15
CA LYS A 588 -11.18 -32.33 -4.35
C LYS A 588 -11.93 -30.99 -4.31
N GLY A 589 -11.99 -30.33 -3.15
CA GLY A 589 -12.58 -29.00 -2.99
C GLY A 589 -14.08 -28.97 -2.66
N GLU A 590 -14.70 -30.11 -2.35
CA GLU A 590 -16.14 -30.21 -2.10
C GLU A 590 -16.53 -29.70 -0.70
N GLU A 591 -15.64 -29.82 0.29
CA GLU A 591 -15.96 -29.54 1.69
C GLU A 591 -15.79 -28.06 2.07
N LYS A 592 -16.82 -27.52 2.74
CA LYS A 592 -16.81 -26.16 3.31
C LYS A 592 -16.46 -26.17 4.81
N PRO A 593 -15.77 -25.15 5.34
CA PRO A 593 -15.60 -24.99 6.78
C PRO A 593 -16.95 -24.82 7.47
N LYS A 594 -17.03 -25.26 8.72
CA LYS A 594 -18.23 -25.14 9.55
C LYS A 594 -18.05 -23.99 10.53
N ASP A 595 -19.03 -23.09 10.61
CA ASP A 595 -19.11 -22.14 11.72
C ASP A 595 -19.58 -22.88 12.98
N LYS A 596 -18.76 -22.78 14.03
CA LYS A 596 -18.99 -23.45 15.32
C LYS A 596 -19.12 -22.46 16.47
N TRP A 597 -19.09 -21.15 16.21
CA TRP A 597 -19.27 -20.15 17.25
C TRP A 597 -20.66 -20.28 17.87
N LYS A 598 -20.68 -20.42 19.19
CA LYS A 598 -21.88 -20.58 20.01
C LYS A 598 -21.67 -19.80 21.30
N PRO A 599 -22.24 -18.59 21.44
CA PRO A 599 -22.01 -17.75 22.61
C PRO A 599 -22.42 -18.44 23.92
N GLU A 600 -23.34 -19.41 23.87
CA GLU A 600 -23.76 -20.22 25.02
C GLU A 600 -22.66 -21.11 25.61
N ASN A 601 -21.55 -21.33 24.89
CA ASN A 601 -20.39 -22.07 25.41
C ASN A 601 -19.35 -21.15 26.09
N VAL A 602 -19.65 -19.85 26.25
CA VAL A 602 -18.73 -18.86 26.83
C VAL A 602 -19.31 -18.32 28.13
N HIS A 603 -18.59 -18.57 29.23
CA HIS A 603 -18.98 -18.19 30.58
C HIS A 603 -17.94 -17.22 31.16
N TRP A 604 -18.37 -16.07 31.66
CA TRP A 604 -17.48 -15.04 32.23
C TRP A 604 -17.47 -15.17 33.75
N GLU A 605 -16.29 -15.36 34.33
CA GLU A 605 -16.03 -15.55 35.77
C GLU A 605 -16.64 -16.82 36.39
N VAL A 606 -17.91 -17.11 36.13
CA VAL A 606 -18.68 -18.24 36.68
C VAL A 606 -19.51 -18.90 35.58
N PHE A 607 -19.88 -20.17 35.80
CA PHE A 607 -20.69 -20.96 34.86
C PHE A 607 -22.15 -20.49 34.80
#